data_AF-A0A953U8G3-F1
#
_entry.id   AF-A0A953U8G3-F1
#
_cell.length_a   1.000
_cell.length_b   1.000
_cell.length_c   1.000
_cell.angle_alpha   90.00
_cell.angle_beta   90.00
_cell.angle_gamma   90.00
#
_symmetry.space_group_name_H-M   'P 1'
#
loop_
_entity.id
_entity.type
_entity.pdbx_description
1 polymer ?
#
loop_
_entity_poly.entity_id
_entity_poly.type
_entity_poly.pdbx_seq_one_letter_code
_entity_poly.pdbx_strand_id
1 'polypeptide(L)'
;VNFIRSDHYSFVRQGVPSVNMGEGLQGQDPKVDGRKFLEDWIEKRYHAPSDDMNQPLNFDATVQYMQITFLIGYDVAQQRARPAWKPGDFFGNLYAPK
;
A
#
# COMPACT_ATOMS: atom_id res chain seq x y z
N VAL A 1 1.99 7.04 11.64
CA VAL A 1 2.75 5.85 12.10
C VAL A 1 2.58 4.61 11.23
N ASN A 2 1.51 4.47 10.43
CA ASN A 2 1.27 3.23 9.66
C ASN A 2 2.41 2.87 8.67
N PHE A 3 2.97 3.86 7.97
CA PHE A 3 4.07 3.64 7.03
C PHE A 3 5.26 2.88 7.62
N ILE A 4 5.68 3.16 8.85
CA ILE A 4 6.86 2.50 9.45
C ILE A 4 6.58 1.10 10.02
N ARG A 5 5.36 0.56 9.86
CA ARG A 5 4.91 -0.68 10.51
C ARG A 5 4.73 -1.86 9.55
N SER A 6 5.33 -1.80 8.37
CA SER A 6 5.32 -2.87 7.36
C SER A 6 6.73 -3.08 6.78
N ASP A 7 6.94 -4.19 6.07
CA ASP A 7 8.26 -4.69 5.67
C ASP A 7 9.06 -3.73 4.78
N HIS A 8 8.37 -2.95 3.95
CA HIS A 8 8.97 -1.93 3.08
C HIS A 8 9.84 -0.94 3.87
N TYR A 9 9.53 -0.69 5.15
CA TYR A 9 10.31 0.21 5.99
C TYR A 9 11.74 -0.29 6.26
N SER A 10 11.97 -1.61 6.25
CA SER A 10 13.33 -2.15 6.35
C SER A 10 14.21 -1.76 5.15
N PHE A 11 13.63 -1.65 3.95
CA PHE A 11 14.32 -1.15 2.75
C PHE A 11 14.57 0.37 2.82
N VAL A 12 13.58 1.13 3.32
CA VAL A 12 13.73 2.57 3.59
C VAL A 12 14.93 2.84 4.49
N ARG A 13 15.08 2.07 5.58
CA ARG A 13 16.23 2.20 6.49
C ARG A 13 17.59 1.89 5.85
N GLN A 14 17.61 1.21 4.71
CA GLN A 14 18.80 0.96 3.89
C GLN A 14 18.94 1.95 2.72
N GLY A 15 18.16 3.03 2.71
CA GLY A 15 18.23 4.08 1.70
C GLY A 15 17.50 3.78 0.39
N VAL A 16 16.70 2.71 0.34
CA VAL A 16 15.94 2.32 -0.86
C VAL A 16 14.55 2.98 -0.83
N PRO A 17 14.21 3.84 -1.82
CA PRO A 17 12.87 4.39 -1.95
C PRO A 17 11.84 3.25 -2.06
N SER A 18 10.81 3.30 -1.21
CA SER A 18 9.83 2.23 -1.11
C SER A 18 8.41 2.79 -0.98
N VAL A 19 7.44 2.05 -1.49
CA VAL A 19 6.02 2.35 -1.35
C VAL A 19 5.32 1.24 -0.55
N ASN A 20 4.28 1.61 0.18
CA ASN A 20 3.34 0.69 0.78
C ASN A 20 1.99 0.87 0.10
N MET A 21 1.50 -0.18 -0.53
CA MET A 21 0.20 -0.14 -1.19
C MET A 21 -0.87 -0.45 -0.14
N GLY A 22 -1.79 0.49 0.04
CA GLY A 22 -2.95 0.34 0.91
C GLY A 22 -4.24 0.35 0.11
N GLU A 23 -5.33 0.09 0.81
CA GLU A 23 -6.69 0.13 0.28
C GLU A 23 -7.11 1.53 -0.21
N GLY A 24 -7.93 1.56 -1.25
CA GLY A 24 -8.60 2.78 -1.70
C GLY A 24 -9.81 3.09 -0.84
N LEU A 25 -9.91 4.31 -0.30
CA LEU A 25 -11.04 4.74 0.54
C LEU A 25 -12.23 5.28 -0.25
N GLN A 26 -12.02 5.61 -1.53
CA GLN A 26 -13.06 6.13 -2.42
C GLN A 26 -13.48 5.05 -3.40
N GLY A 27 -14.70 4.53 -3.21
CA GLY A 27 -15.31 3.59 -4.14
C GLY A 27 -15.77 4.26 -5.43
N GLN A 28 -15.96 3.46 -6.48
CA GLN A 28 -16.58 3.93 -7.74
C GLN A 28 -18.06 4.26 -7.54
N ASP A 29 -18.75 3.48 -6.69
CA ASP A 29 -20.11 3.83 -6.24
C ASP A 29 -20.01 4.85 -5.11
N PRO A 30 -20.52 6.08 -5.29
CA PRO A 30 -20.49 7.12 -4.26
C PRO A 30 -21.29 6.77 -3.00
N LYS A 31 -22.13 5.72 -3.03
CA LYS A 31 -22.85 5.21 -1.86
C LYS A 31 -21.96 4.35 -0.94
N VAL A 32 -20.79 3.91 -1.42
CA VAL A 32 -19.86 3.10 -0.65
C VAL A 32 -18.94 4.02 0.15
N ASP A 33 -19.11 4.00 1.48
CA ASP A 33 -18.15 4.62 2.40
C ASP A 33 -17.00 3.65 2.68
N GLY A 34 -15.92 3.77 1.89
CA GLY A 34 -14.75 2.91 2.01
C GLY A 34 -13.99 3.10 3.33
N ARG A 35 -14.06 4.30 3.94
CA ARG A 35 -13.46 4.52 5.26
C ARG A 35 -14.22 3.74 6.32
N LYS A 36 -15.54 3.87 6.35
CA LYS A 36 -16.37 3.12 7.30
C LYS A 36 -16.19 1.62 7.14
N PHE A 37 -16.13 1.13 5.90
CA PHE A 37 -15.89 -0.29 5.63
C PHE A 37 -14.55 -0.76 6.20
N LEU A 38 -13.47 -0.01 5.96
CA LEU A 38 -12.15 -0.31 6.50
C LEU A 38 -12.13 -0.29 8.04
N GLU A 39 -12.74 0.72 8.66
CA GLU A 39 -12.81 0.83 10.12
C GLU A 39 -13.56 -0.36 10.73
N ASP A 40 -14.73 -0.70 10.16
CA ASP A 40 -15.53 -1.86 10.59
C ASP A 40 -14.75 -3.17 10.41
N TRP A 41 -13.96 -3.30 9.33
CA TRP A 41 -13.12 -4.48 9.08
C TRP A 41 -11.96 -4.58 10.07
N ILE A 42 -11.24 -3.48 10.32
CA ILE A 42 -10.15 -3.42 11.30
C ILE A 42 -10.65 -3.76 12.70
N GLU A 43 -11.81 -3.25 13.10
CA GLU A 43 -12.37 -3.48 14.44
C GLU A 43 -12.83 -4.92 14.64
N LYS A 44 -13.45 -5.54 13.62
CA LYS A 44 -14.21 -6.79 13.79
C LYS A 44 -13.52 -8.03 13.20
N ARG A 45 -12.53 -7.84 12.32
CA ARG A 45 -11.93 -8.94 11.54
C ARG A 45 -10.41 -8.97 11.59
N TYR A 46 -9.73 -7.83 11.47
CA TYR A 46 -8.26 -7.82 11.46
C TYR A 46 -7.66 -8.54 12.67
N HIS A 47 -6.70 -9.43 12.43
CA HIS A 47 -6.03 -10.23 13.48
C HIS A 47 -6.99 -11.09 14.33
N ALA A 48 -8.12 -11.52 13.78
CA ALA A 48 -9.08 -12.39 14.45
C ALA A 48 -9.39 -13.65 13.61
N PRO A 49 -9.93 -14.73 14.20
CA PRO A 49 -10.35 -15.92 13.44
C PRO A 49 -11.39 -15.64 12.35
N SER A 50 -12.11 -14.52 12.44
CA SER A 50 -13.06 -14.04 11.43
C SER A 50 -12.38 -13.42 10.19
N ASP A 51 -11.05 -13.29 10.20
CA ASP A 51 -10.23 -13.01 9.02
C ASP A 51 -10.00 -14.29 8.18
N ASP A 52 -11.09 -14.88 7.71
CA ASP A 52 -11.10 -16.13 6.93
C ASP A 52 -11.66 -15.92 5.50
N MET A 53 -11.86 -16.99 4.74
CA MET A 53 -12.41 -16.89 3.38
C MET A 53 -13.93 -16.66 3.32
N ASN A 54 -14.64 -16.67 4.45
CA ASN A 54 -16.10 -16.44 4.51
C ASN A 54 -16.47 -14.95 4.52
N GLN A 55 -15.47 -14.09 4.35
CA GLN A 55 -15.63 -12.64 4.27
C GLN A 55 -16.27 -12.22 2.94
N PRO A 56 -16.93 -11.04 2.88
CA PRO A 56 -17.47 -10.50 1.64
C PRO A 56 -16.37 -9.93 0.75
N LEU A 57 -15.48 -10.79 0.25
CA LEU A 57 -14.39 -10.42 -0.63
C LEU A 57 -14.93 -9.96 -1.99
N ASN A 58 -14.50 -8.78 -2.43
CA ASN A 58 -14.80 -8.29 -3.77
C ASN A 58 -13.62 -8.62 -4.71
N PHE A 59 -13.74 -9.71 -5.46
CA PHE A 59 -12.69 -10.17 -6.35
C PHE A 59 -12.43 -9.22 -7.53
N ASP A 60 -13.43 -8.50 -8.02
CA ASP A 60 -13.24 -7.51 -9.09
C ASP A 60 -12.36 -6.36 -8.60
N ALA A 61 -12.60 -5.88 -7.37
CA ALA A 61 -11.74 -4.90 -6.72
C ALA A 61 -10.33 -5.46 -6.46
N THR A 62 -10.21 -6.74 -6.07
CA THR A 62 -8.90 -7.41 -5.93
C THR A 62 -8.14 -7.45 -7.25
N VAL A 63 -8.80 -7.79 -8.36
CA VAL A 63 -8.17 -7.80 -9.69
C VAL A 63 -7.64 -6.41 -10.04
N GLN A 64 -8.45 -5.37 -9.84
CA GLN A 64 -8.02 -3.99 -10.09
C GLN A 64 -6.81 -3.59 -9.22
N TYR A 65 -6.83 -3.92 -7.93
CA TYR A 65 -5.73 -3.64 -7.02
C TYR A 65 -4.44 -4.36 -7.46
N MET A 66 -4.54 -5.63 -7.86
CA MET A 66 -3.40 -6.42 -8.34
C MET A 66 -2.86 -5.89 -9.68
N GLN A 67 -3.73 -5.44 -10.58
CA GLN A 67 -3.31 -4.79 -11.82
C GLN A 67 -2.49 -3.53 -11.55
N ILE A 68 -2.95 -2.65 -10.66
CA ILE A 68 -2.22 -1.42 -10.30
C ILE A 68 -0.88 -1.77 -9.65
N THR A 69 -0.86 -2.72 -8.71
CA THR A 69 0.36 -3.16 -8.02
C THR A 69 1.38 -3.73 -9.02
N PHE A 70 0.92 -4.56 -9.95
CA PHE A 70 1.76 -5.08 -11.04
C PHE A 70 2.29 -3.96 -11.92
N LEU A 71 1.43 -3.04 -12.36
CA LEU A 71 1.82 -1.94 -13.25
C LEU A 71 2.86 -1.02 -12.61
N ILE A 72 2.78 -0.76 -11.31
CA ILE A 72 3.82 0.01 -10.59
C ILE A 72 5.16 -0.72 -10.64
N GLY A 73 5.19 -2.01 -10.30
CA GLY A 73 6.42 -2.79 -10.33
C GLY A 73 6.98 -2.92 -11.75
N TYR A 74 6.11 -3.12 -12.74
CA TYR A 74 6.46 -3.20 -14.15
C TYR A 74 7.05 -1.87 -14.65
N ASP A 75 6.38 -0.74 -14.39
CA ASP A 75 6.85 0.59 -14.80
C ASP A 75 8.24 0.87 -14.24
N VAL A 76 8.44 0.67 -12.93
CA VAL A 76 9.74 0.83 -12.27
C VAL A 76 10.81 -0.06 -12.91
N ALA A 77 10.48 -1.30 -13.26
CA ALA A 77 11.42 -2.22 -13.90
C ALA A 77 11.77 -1.82 -15.35
N GLN A 78 10.90 -1.09 -16.05
CA GLN A 78 11.18 -0.57 -17.39
C GLN A 78 12.00 0.73 -17.40
N GLN A 79 12.15 1.41 -16.25
CA GLN A 79 12.89 2.67 -16.20
C GLN A 79 14.40 2.43 -16.31
N ARG A 80 15.07 3.23 -17.16
CA ARG A 80 16.54 3.23 -17.26
C ARG A 80 17.20 3.74 -15.97
N ALA A 81 16.59 4.75 -15.35
CA ALA A 81 17.06 5.30 -14.08
C ALA A 81 16.45 4.52 -12.92
N ARG A 82 17.22 4.39 -11.82
CA ARG A 82 16.68 3.80 -10.59
C ARG A 82 15.70 4.78 -9.93
N PRO A 83 14.69 4.28 -9.19
CA PRO A 83 13.89 5.12 -8.32
C PRO A 83 14.78 5.95 -7.38
N ALA A 84 14.41 7.22 -7.22
CA ALA A 84 15.14 8.16 -6.39
C ALA A 84 14.19 8.83 -5.38
N TRP A 85 14.76 9.25 -4.26
CA TRP A 85 14.06 10.07 -3.27
C TRP A 85 13.68 11.41 -3.89
N LYS A 86 12.50 11.93 -3.52
CA LYS A 86 12.12 13.29 -3.90
C LYS A 86 12.96 14.29 -3.10
N PRO A 87 13.33 15.46 -3.68
CA PRO A 87 13.99 16.52 -2.91
C PRO A 87 13.17 16.91 -1.68
N GLY A 88 13.84 16.95 -0.51
CA GLY A 88 13.18 17.29 0.75
C GLY A 88 12.36 16.17 1.40
N ASP A 89 12.36 14.97 0.83
CA ASP A 89 11.71 13.81 1.47
C ASP A 89 12.32 13.52 2.84
N PHE A 90 11.46 13.34 3.85
CA PHE A 90 11.90 13.12 5.23
C PHE A 90 12.80 11.88 5.36
N PHE A 91 12.42 10.76 4.73
CA PHE A 91 13.20 9.52 4.79
C PHE A 91 14.41 9.58 3.86
N GLY A 92 14.31 10.26 2.72
CA GLY A 92 15.44 10.56 1.86
C GLY A 92 16.53 11.34 2.61
N ASN A 93 16.17 12.38 3.34
CA ASN A 93 17.12 13.17 4.14
C ASN A 93 17.80 12.35 5.26
N LEU A 94 17.11 11.34 5.79
CA LEU A 94 17.64 10.50 6.87
C LEU A 94 18.48 9.31 6.38
N TYR A 95 18.09 8.69 5.27
CA TYR A 95 18.61 7.37 4.87
C TYR A 95 19.19 7.32 3.47
N ALA A 96 19.01 8.34 2.61
CA ALA A 96 19.57 8.29 1.26
C ALA A 96 21.11 8.15 1.32
N PRO A 97 21.70 7.31 0.46
CA PRO A 97 23.15 7.27 0.30
C PRO A 97 23.67 8.66 -0.06
N LYS A 98 24.77 9.08 0.59
CA LYS A 98 25.48 10.31 0.25
C LYS A 98 26.43 10.09 -0.92
#